data_AF-A0A431NUU4-F1
#
_entry.id   AF-A0A431NUU4-F1
#
_cell.length_a   1.000
_cell.length_b   1.000
_cell.length_c   1.000
_cell.angle_alpha   90.00
_cell.angle_beta   90.00
_cell.angle_gamma   90.00
#
_symmetry.space_group_name_H-M   'P 1'
#
loop_
_entity.id
_entity.type
_entity.pdbx_description
1 polymer ?
#
loop_
_entity_poly.entity_id
_entity_poly.type
_entity_poly.pdbx_seq_one_letter_code
_entity_poly.pdbx_strand_id
1 'polypeptide(L)'
;MSSTITDTLPPALSTVEAIGEASDPVARRKRRIESFHPAWQRQVAAITAGNPEIEDLADSFPALLFALVSDYGAPAARDAALAIVASGAPLKHASDALALPFWLRRLPALAFERRLPALPMDAEFGLRIASFVPRRSCEAVAWLGALSSAVTAAGPQYALWFTRAVKPAFMSEESLLMMGAWAWFSQHPETEGFKLLRRGWSTDISARRALDEFNVWRRRLRLVDVLGFGLVDCWLQPGTAAGLSFVPLKTVADFLHESECMENCLDQFADQLRTGRNVVFSIRRGERHVACVEIGVHDEECSMPNIVQLRAYRNRRAGPDVWQATYAWLGSQKLAQRTLRPRRVQSAQRSLARQQLWQPYLETIAGSDLEPKLRALLLLPAKKGRLRRDTAGAELQGKPAPRRVRTLPIGQQVSAASRGKTRAD
;
A
#
# COMPACT_ATOMS: atom_id res chain seq x y z
N MET A 1 11.46 -28.12 79.19
CA MET A 1 12.37 -28.73 78.21
C MET A 1 13.07 -27.62 77.47
N SER A 2 14.35 -27.46 77.79
CA SER A 2 15.25 -26.42 77.31
C SER A 2 15.59 -26.65 75.83
N SER A 3 15.57 -25.59 75.03
CA SER A 3 16.34 -25.52 73.78
C SER A 3 16.91 -24.11 73.63
N THR A 4 18.21 -24.05 73.89
CA THR A 4 19.10 -22.90 73.74
C THR A 4 19.32 -22.64 72.26
N ILE A 5 18.94 -21.46 71.78
CA ILE A 5 19.25 -20.99 70.42
C ILE A 5 20.57 -20.23 70.52
N THR A 6 21.61 -20.78 69.90
CA THR A 6 22.95 -20.21 69.85
C THR A 6 23.00 -19.10 68.82
N ASP A 7 23.48 -17.96 69.31
CA ASP A 7 23.76 -16.71 68.64
C ASP A 7 25.08 -16.83 67.84
N THR A 8 25.06 -16.59 66.53
CA THR A 8 26.28 -16.35 65.75
C THR A 8 26.00 -15.42 64.57
N LEU A 9 26.20 -14.12 64.80
CA LEU A 9 26.46 -13.12 63.77
C LEU A 9 27.77 -13.44 63.03
N PRO A 10 27.83 -13.30 61.69
CA PRO A 10 29.05 -12.96 60.98
C PRO A 10 29.06 -11.47 60.56
N PRO A 11 30.24 -10.84 60.53
CA PRO A 11 30.39 -9.41 60.28
C PRO A 11 30.20 -9.08 58.80
N ALA A 12 29.54 -7.95 58.55
CA ALA A 12 29.74 -7.21 57.32
C ALA A 12 31.18 -6.67 57.30
N LEU A 13 31.90 -6.86 56.19
CA LEU A 13 32.74 -5.83 55.57
C LEU A 13 33.31 -6.33 54.24
N SER A 14 33.04 -5.54 53.20
CA SER A 14 33.98 -5.17 52.15
C SER A 14 34.44 -6.23 51.15
N THR A 15 33.66 -6.39 50.09
CA THR A 15 34.24 -6.44 48.73
C THR A 15 33.33 -5.66 47.78
N VAL A 16 33.62 -4.36 47.64
CA VAL A 16 33.21 -3.62 46.45
C VAL A 16 34.07 -4.18 45.32
N GLU A 17 33.56 -5.20 44.63
CA GLU A 17 34.13 -5.66 43.37
C GLU A 17 33.99 -4.53 42.35
N ALA A 18 35.08 -3.80 42.17
CA ALA A 18 35.30 -2.91 41.05
C ALA A 18 35.34 -3.75 39.76
N ILE A 19 34.17 -3.99 39.15
CA ILE A 19 34.07 -4.53 37.79
C ILE A 19 34.35 -3.38 36.82
N GLY A 20 35.64 -3.10 36.66
CA GLY A 20 36.19 -2.22 35.65
C GLY A 20 37.37 -2.93 34.99
N GLU A 21 37.13 -4.10 34.38
CA GLU A 21 38.09 -4.69 33.46
C GLU A 21 38.33 -3.69 32.32
N ALA A 22 39.50 -3.06 32.34
CA ALA A 22 40.01 -2.30 31.21
C ALA A 22 40.17 -3.28 30.04
N SER A 23 39.13 -3.35 29.19
CA SER A 23 39.15 -4.13 27.96
C SER A 23 40.43 -3.82 27.20
N ASP A 24 41.21 -4.86 26.88
CA ASP A 24 42.36 -4.81 25.98
C ASP A 24 42.05 -3.87 24.79
N PRO A 25 42.84 -2.81 24.54
CA PRO A 25 42.62 -1.87 23.44
C PRO A 25 42.43 -2.55 22.09
N VAL A 26 43.13 -3.67 21.85
CA VAL A 26 43.00 -4.46 20.62
C VAL A 26 41.64 -5.15 20.56
N ALA A 27 41.21 -5.77 21.66
CA ALA A 27 39.89 -6.39 21.77
C ALA A 27 38.75 -5.35 21.63
N ARG A 28 38.92 -4.15 22.20
CA ARG A 28 37.95 -3.04 22.08
C ARG A 28 37.82 -2.58 20.64
N ARG A 29 38.95 -2.34 19.96
CA ARG A 29 38.98 -1.95 18.55
C ARG A 29 38.32 -3.01 17.67
N LYS A 30 38.65 -4.28 17.88
CA LYS A 30 38.04 -5.41 17.16
C LYS A 30 36.52 -5.41 17.31
N ARG A 31 36.01 -5.28 18.55
CA ARG A 31 34.57 -5.23 18.83
C ARG A 31 33.87 -4.05 18.13
N ARG A 32 34.48 -2.86 18.14
CA ARG A 32 33.96 -1.66 17.47
C ARG A 32 33.82 -1.87 15.97
N ILE A 33 34.84 -2.41 15.32
CA ILE A 33 34.81 -2.72 13.87
C ILE A 33 33.75 -3.79 13.59
N GLU A 34 33.72 -4.88 14.37
CA GLU A 34 32.77 -6.00 14.20
C GLU A 34 31.31 -5.59 14.44
N SER A 35 31.07 -4.46 15.12
CA SER A 35 29.71 -3.91 15.32
C SER A 35 29.08 -3.33 14.04
N PHE A 36 29.87 -3.06 13.00
CA PHE A 36 29.37 -2.63 11.70
C PHE A 36 29.03 -3.83 10.80
N HIS A 37 28.16 -3.61 9.82
CA HIS A 37 27.82 -4.62 8.83
C HIS A 37 29.08 -5.11 8.08
N PRO A 38 29.26 -6.43 7.82
CA PRO A 38 30.48 -7.00 7.25
C PRO A 38 31.00 -6.33 5.98
N ALA A 39 30.10 -5.80 5.14
CA ALA A 39 30.45 -5.09 3.91
C ALA A 39 31.26 -3.80 4.13
N TRP A 40 31.22 -3.22 5.33
CA TRP A 40 31.83 -1.92 5.65
C TRP A 40 33.00 -2.02 6.65
N GLN A 41 33.20 -3.18 7.27
CA GLN A 41 34.21 -3.36 8.33
C GLN A 41 35.63 -3.03 7.85
N ARG A 42 35.96 -3.33 6.59
CA ARG A 42 37.28 -3.04 6.02
C ARG A 42 37.55 -1.54 5.90
N GLN A 43 36.55 -0.79 5.44
CA GLN A 43 36.63 0.67 5.27
C GLN A 43 36.66 1.36 6.64
N VAL A 44 35.85 0.87 7.59
CA VAL A 44 35.89 1.34 8.99
C VAL A 44 37.25 1.07 9.62
N ALA A 45 37.82 -0.13 9.43
CA ALA A 45 39.15 -0.46 9.95
C ALA A 45 40.25 0.43 9.34
N ALA A 46 40.12 0.80 8.07
CA ALA A 46 41.06 1.67 7.37
C ALA A 46 41.01 3.11 7.89
N ILE A 47 39.82 3.71 8.01
CA ILE A 47 39.69 5.12 8.44
C ILE A 47 40.02 5.33 9.93
N THR A 48 39.81 4.31 10.76
CA THR A 48 40.12 4.33 12.20
C THR A 48 41.59 3.97 12.49
N ALA A 49 42.36 3.56 11.48
CA ALA A 49 43.74 3.14 11.69
C ALA A 49 44.63 4.30 12.14
N GLY A 50 45.06 4.24 13.40
CA GLY A 50 45.98 5.24 13.98
C GLY A 50 45.31 6.53 14.44
N ASN A 51 43.97 6.57 14.51
CA ASN A 51 43.23 7.74 14.98
C ASN A 51 42.19 7.33 16.05
N PRO A 52 42.55 7.40 17.35
CA PRO A 52 41.67 6.95 18.43
C PRO A 52 40.38 7.78 18.55
N GLU A 53 40.43 9.08 18.23
CA GLU A 53 39.28 9.97 18.25
C GLU A 53 38.22 9.55 17.22
N ILE A 54 38.66 9.15 16.02
CA ILE A 54 37.76 8.60 14.99
C ILE A 54 37.25 7.21 15.40
N GLU A 55 38.08 6.38 16.05
CA GLU A 55 37.66 5.06 16.55
C GLU A 55 36.53 5.17 17.59
N ASP A 56 36.58 6.18 18.47
CA ASP A 56 35.56 6.42 19.50
C ASP A 56 34.19 6.81 18.91
N LEU A 57 34.10 7.20 17.63
CA LEU A 57 32.83 7.40 16.95
C LEU A 57 32.02 6.10 16.82
N ALA A 58 32.67 4.94 16.82
CA ALA A 58 31.98 3.65 16.74
C ALA A 58 31.01 3.43 17.91
N ASP A 59 31.29 4.01 19.09
CA ASP A 59 30.42 3.93 20.26
C ASP A 59 29.56 5.20 20.44
N SER A 60 30.13 6.37 20.15
CA SER A 60 29.50 7.67 20.46
C SER A 60 28.58 8.20 19.35
N PHE A 61 28.91 7.95 18.08
CA PHE A 61 28.10 8.37 16.93
C PHE A 61 28.34 7.47 15.70
N PRO A 62 27.83 6.23 15.72
CA PRO A 62 28.14 5.24 14.67
C PRO A 62 27.74 5.70 13.26
N ALA A 63 26.66 6.48 13.15
CA ALA A 63 26.20 7.03 11.88
C ALA A 63 27.20 7.99 11.23
N LEU A 64 27.93 8.78 12.03
CA LEU A 64 28.93 9.72 11.56
C LEU A 64 30.13 8.97 10.98
N LEU A 65 30.62 7.96 11.71
CA LEU A 65 31.68 7.07 11.22
C LEU A 65 31.27 6.37 9.92
N PHE A 66 30.03 5.86 9.87
CA PHE A 66 29.49 5.25 8.67
C PHE A 66 29.43 6.23 7.48
N ALA A 67 28.94 7.45 7.69
CA ALA A 67 28.84 8.48 6.67
C ALA A 67 30.20 8.82 6.05
N LEU A 68 31.26 8.86 6.86
CA LEU A 68 32.63 9.11 6.42
C LEU A 68 33.18 8.01 5.50
N VAL A 69 32.79 6.74 5.72
CA VAL A 69 33.26 5.61 4.90
C VAL A 69 32.35 5.28 3.72
N SER A 70 31.11 5.79 3.70
CA SER A 70 30.10 5.44 2.69
C SER A 70 29.97 6.46 1.55
N ASP A 71 30.93 7.39 1.42
CA ASP A 71 30.90 8.54 0.51
C ASP A 71 29.69 9.47 0.73
N TYR A 72 29.19 9.59 1.96
CA TYR A 72 28.08 10.52 2.23
C TYR A 72 28.57 11.97 2.13
N GLY A 73 27.76 12.84 1.51
CA GLY A 73 28.07 14.25 1.32
C GLY A 73 29.21 14.55 0.33
N ALA A 74 29.57 15.82 0.22
CA ALA A 74 30.69 16.26 -0.62
C ALA A 74 32.04 15.90 0.03
N PRO A 75 33.11 15.65 -0.75
CA PRO A 75 34.44 15.36 -0.21
C PRO A 75 34.94 16.40 0.81
N ALA A 76 34.81 17.69 0.48
CA ALA A 76 35.21 18.79 1.37
C ALA A 76 34.44 18.79 2.71
N ALA A 77 33.18 18.36 2.71
CA ALA A 77 32.38 18.25 3.94
C ALA A 77 32.86 17.09 4.82
N ARG A 78 33.31 15.98 4.22
CA ARG A 78 33.94 14.86 4.95
C ARG A 78 35.27 15.28 5.56
N ASP A 79 36.11 15.98 4.81
CA ASP A 79 37.40 16.46 5.30
C ASP A 79 37.22 17.44 6.47
N ALA A 80 36.25 18.35 6.37
CA ALA A 80 35.89 19.25 7.46
C ALA A 80 35.40 18.50 8.70
N ALA A 81 34.50 17.51 8.54
CA ALA A 81 34.01 16.72 9.66
C ALA A 81 35.13 15.89 10.33
N LEU A 82 36.06 15.34 9.55
CA LEU A 82 37.24 14.64 10.08
C LEU A 82 38.13 15.57 10.90
N ALA A 83 38.39 16.79 10.42
CA ALA A 83 39.17 17.78 11.17
C ALA A 83 38.49 18.19 12.48
N ILE A 84 37.16 18.34 12.47
CA ILE A 84 36.37 18.64 13.68
C ILE A 84 36.47 17.49 14.70
N VAL A 85 36.37 16.24 14.27
CA VAL A 85 36.50 15.07 15.16
C VAL A 85 37.92 14.97 15.72
N ALA A 86 38.93 15.09 14.86
CA ALA A 86 40.34 14.98 15.26
C ALA A 86 40.79 16.11 16.22
N SER A 87 40.12 17.26 16.18
CA SER A 87 40.38 18.37 17.12
C SER A 87 39.63 18.25 18.46
N GLY A 88 38.83 17.19 18.66
CA GLY A 88 38.05 17.00 19.89
C GLY A 88 36.88 17.96 20.04
N ALA A 89 36.45 18.62 18.96
CA ALA A 89 35.33 19.54 18.99
C ALA A 89 33.97 18.80 19.17
N PRO A 90 32.89 19.49 19.55
CA PRO A 90 31.59 18.86 19.74
C PRO A 90 31.10 18.09 18.51
N LEU A 91 30.69 16.83 18.68
CA LEU A 91 30.22 15.95 17.59
C LEU A 91 29.05 16.53 16.78
N LYS A 92 28.28 17.45 17.37
CA LYS A 92 27.21 18.16 16.67
C LYS A 92 27.77 19.01 15.52
N HIS A 93 28.93 19.65 15.69
CA HIS A 93 29.58 20.41 14.62
C HIS A 93 30.02 19.52 13.45
N ALA A 94 30.53 18.32 13.74
CA ALA A 94 30.90 17.36 12.69
C ALA A 94 29.65 16.84 11.95
N SER A 95 28.55 16.61 12.68
CA SER A 95 27.24 16.28 12.12
C SER A 95 26.74 17.36 11.16
N ASP A 96 26.84 18.63 11.57
CA ASP A 96 26.35 19.78 10.81
C ASP A 96 27.21 20.03 9.56
N ALA A 97 28.53 19.86 9.67
CA ALA A 97 29.45 19.94 8.53
C ALA A 97 29.09 18.94 7.42
N LEU A 98 28.60 17.76 7.78
CA LEU A 98 28.15 16.72 6.84
C LEU A 98 26.68 16.79 6.46
N ALA A 99 25.90 17.72 7.00
CA ALA A 99 24.44 17.72 6.91
C ALA A 99 23.84 16.34 7.30
N LEU A 100 24.34 15.77 8.40
CA LEU A 100 23.90 14.52 8.97
C LEU A 100 22.95 14.79 10.15
N PRO A 101 21.74 14.21 10.21
CA PRO A 101 20.84 14.44 11.33
C PRO A 101 21.39 13.87 12.64
N PHE A 102 21.52 14.72 13.66
CA PHE A 102 22.15 14.35 14.93
C PHE A 102 21.41 13.25 15.70
N TRP A 103 20.11 13.07 15.46
CA TRP A 103 19.32 12.00 16.09
C TRP A 103 19.78 10.59 15.68
N LEU A 104 20.48 10.44 14.54
CA LEU A 104 21.06 9.17 14.08
C LEU A 104 22.09 8.60 15.05
N ARG A 105 22.66 9.42 15.96
CA ARG A 105 23.58 8.95 17.01
C ARG A 105 22.96 7.91 17.95
N ARG A 106 21.62 7.83 18.00
CA ARG A 106 20.89 6.87 18.84
C ARG A 106 20.79 5.48 18.21
N LEU A 107 21.17 5.33 16.94
CA LEU A 107 21.13 4.05 16.26
C LEU A 107 22.43 3.28 16.46
N PRO A 108 22.36 1.95 16.58
CA PRO A 108 23.55 1.10 16.64
C PRO A 108 24.26 1.05 15.28
N ALA A 109 25.55 0.75 15.28
CA ALA A 109 26.37 0.59 14.07
C ALA A 109 25.77 -0.38 13.04
N LEU A 110 25.17 -1.49 13.50
CA LEU A 110 24.50 -2.47 12.64
C LEU A 110 23.34 -1.90 11.83
N ALA A 111 22.73 -0.77 12.23
CA ALA A 111 21.63 -0.14 11.51
C ALA A 111 22.04 0.35 10.11
N PHE A 112 23.34 0.57 9.89
CA PHE A 112 23.90 1.17 8.68
C PHE A 112 24.43 0.09 7.73
N GLU A 113 23.52 -0.59 7.03
CA GLU A 113 23.86 -1.59 6.01
C GLU A 113 24.10 -0.96 4.63
N ARG A 114 23.40 0.13 4.34
CA ARG A 114 23.33 0.79 3.02
C ARG A 114 23.70 2.25 3.15
N ARG A 115 24.08 2.86 2.02
CA ARG A 115 24.34 4.31 1.96
C ARG A 115 23.15 5.07 2.54
N LEU A 116 23.46 6.07 3.37
CA LEU A 116 22.45 6.90 4.01
C LEU A 116 21.76 7.78 2.96
N PRO A 117 20.42 7.79 2.91
CA PRO A 117 19.70 8.75 2.10
C PRO A 117 19.74 10.13 2.75
N ALA A 118 19.41 11.16 1.97
CA ALA A 118 19.15 12.47 2.54
C ALA A 118 17.95 12.40 3.49
N LEU A 119 18.17 12.68 4.77
CA LEU A 119 17.16 12.65 5.81
C LEU A 119 16.85 14.06 6.32
N PRO A 120 15.65 14.32 6.86
CA PRO A 120 15.28 15.66 7.30
C PRO A 120 16.18 16.14 8.43
N MET A 121 16.73 17.35 8.27
CA MET A 121 17.58 18.03 9.26
C MET A 121 16.78 18.87 10.27
N ASP A 122 15.46 18.96 10.08
CA ASP A 122 14.57 19.73 10.93
C ASP A 122 14.63 19.27 12.41
N ALA A 123 14.73 20.24 13.32
CA ALA A 123 14.92 19.96 14.74
C ALA A 123 13.67 19.33 15.38
N GLU A 124 12.46 19.75 14.98
CA GLU A 124 11.21 19.17 15.50
C GLU A 124 11.07 17.72 15.04
N PHE A 125 11.32 17.45 13.75
CA PHE A 125 11.37 16.11 13.20
C PHE A 125 12.37 15.25 13.96
N GLY A 126 13.59 15.76 14.17
CA GLY A 126 14.66 15.08 14.91
C GLY A 126 14.27 14.71 16.34
N LEU A 127 13.64 15.63 17.08
CA LEU A 127 13.15 15.38 18.43
C LEU A 127 12.08 14.28 18.46
N ARG A 128 11.12 14.35 17.54
CA ARG A 128 10.00 13.39 17.48
C ARG A 128 10.48 12.01 17.04
N ILE A 129 11.28 11.92 15.98
CA ILE A 129 11.74 10.64 15.43
C ILE A 129 12.68 9.91 16.39
N ALA A 130 13.49 10.65 17.15
CA ALA A 130 14.37 10.08 18.17
C ALA A 130 13.59 9.25 19.22
N SER A 131 12.35 9.64 19.53
CA SER A 131 11.48 8.89 20.45
C SER A 131 10.99 7.55 19.88
N PHE A 132 11.02 7.37 18.56
CA PHE A 132 10.58 6.16 17.86
C PHE A 132 11.72 5.23 17.46
N VAL A 133 12.97 5.57 17.80
CA VAL A 133 14.12 4.70 17.54
C VAL A 133 13.94 3.36 18.27
N PRO A 134 14.01 2.21 17.56
CA PRO A 134 13.85 0.90 18.17
C PRO A 134 14.92 0.64 19.24
N ARG A 135 14.51 0.03 20.35
CA ARG A 135 15.45 -0.37 21.42
C ARG A 135 16.29 -1.59 21.04
N ARG A 136 15.79 -2.44 20.13
CA ARG A 136 16.46 -3.66 19.69
C ARG A 136 17.26 -3.37 18.44
N SER A 137 18.56 -3.66 18.48
CA SER A 137 19.48 -3.37 17.37
C SER A 137 19.11 -4.10 16.08
N CYS A 138 18.53 -5.29 16.16
CA CYS A 138 18.08 -6.04 14.98
C CYS A 138 16.90 -5.38 14.23
N GLU A 139 16.10 -4.56 14.91
CA GLU A 139 14.96 -3.85 14.31
C GLU A 139 15.39 -2.53 13.66
N ALA A 140 16.55 -1.98 14.06
CA ALA A 140 17.02 -0.66 13.64
C ALA A 140 17.28 -0.57 12.12
N VAL A 141 17.80 -1.64 11.48
CA VAL A 141 18.04 -1.69 10.03
C VAL A 141 16.73 -1.54 9.26
N ALA A 142 15.76 -2.43 9.54
CA ALA A 142 14.47 -2.43 8.87
C ALA A 142 13.69 -1.13 9.14
N TRP A 143 13.78 -0.61 10.36
CA TRP A 143 13.17 0.66 10.74
C TRP A 143 13.78 1.85 10.00
N LEU A 144 15.11 1.97 9.93
CA LEU A 144 15.78 3.07 9.24
C LEU A 144 15.49 3.03 7.73
N GLY A 145 15.49 1.84 7.13
CA GLY A 145 15.12 1.66 5.72
C GLY A 145 13.68 2.05 5.43
N ALA A 146 12.73 1.64 6.29
CA ALA A 146 11.33 2.00 6.15
C ALA A 146 11.06 3.49 6.38
N LEU A 147 11.71 4.09 7.39
CA LEU A 147 11.67 5.53 7.66
C LEU A 147 12.15 6.32 6.45
N SER A 148 13.33 5.96 5.93
CA SER A 148 13.92 6.62 4.77
C SER A 148 12.99 6.53 3.56
N SER A 149 12.44 5.34 3.31
CA SER A 149 11.48 5.14 2.21
C SER A 149 10.23 5.99 2.41
N ALA A 150 9.72 6.13 3.64
CA ALA A 150 8.56 6.95 3.93
C ALA A 150 8.82 8.45 3.73
N VAL A 151 10.00 8.95 4.14
CA VAL A 151 10.41 10.35 3.90
C VAL A 151 10.46 10.63 2.41
N THR A 152 11.15 9.78 1.64
CA THR A 152 11.23 9.94 0.18
C THR A 152 9.86 9.84 -0.47
N ALA A 153 9.00 8.93 0.00
CA ALA A 153 7.73 8.67 -0.64
C ALA A 153 6.66 9.74 -0.41
N ALA A 154 6.61 10.41 0.75
CA ALA A 154 5.55 11.39 1.04
C ALA A 154 5.94 12.48 2.06
N GLY A 155 7.23 12.61 2.36
CA GLY A 155 7.78 13.67 3.20
C GLY A 155 7.82 13.38 4.71
N PRO A 156 8.35 14.34 5.50
CA PRO A 156 8.64 14.14 6.92
C PRO A 156 7.41 13.85 7.79
N GLN A 157 6.28 14.52 7.55
CA GLN A 157 5.07 14.33 8.35
C GLN A 157 4.47 12.92 8.17
N TYR A 158 4.48 12.41 6.93
CA TYR A 158 4.09 11.03 6.65
C TYR A 158 5.04 10.04 7.33
N ALA A 159 6.34 10.28 7.28
CA ALA A 159 7.34 9.43 7.92
C ALA A 159 7.17 9.33 9.46
N LEU A 160 6.88 10.45 10.13
CA LEU A 160 6.57 10.46 11.57
C LEU A 160 5.28 9.70 11.88
N TRP A 161 4.23 9.92 11.08
CA TRP A 161 2.99 9.16 11.23
C TRP A 161 3.21 7.66 11.01
N PHE A 162 3.95 7.31 9.95
CA PHE A 162 4.23 5.94 9.53
C PHE A 162 4.97 5.18 10.62
N THR A 163 6.05 5.74 11.15
CA THR A 163 6.86 5.10 12.21
C THR A 163 6.09 4.93 13.52
N ARG A 164 5.15 5.83 13.83
CA ARG A 164 4.28 5.72 15.00
C ARG A 164 3.16 4.70 14.81
N ALA A 165 2.49 4.72 13.66
CA ALA A 165 1.20 4.08 13.47
C ALA A 165 1.28 2.72 12.77
N VAL A 166 2.31 2.49 11.96
CA VAL A 166 2.40 1.35 11.05
C VAL A 166 3.53 0.43 11.51
N LYS A 167 3.24 -0.87 11.57
CA LYS A 167 4.24 -1.91 11.81
C LYS A 167 4.65 -2.51 10.46
N PRO A 168 5.86 -2.22 9.94
CA PRO A 168 6.26 -2.63 8.59
C PRO A 168 6.22 -4.15 8.36
N ALA A 169 6.46 -4.94 9.41
CA ALA A 169 6.47 -6.41 9.36
C ALA A 169 5.16 -7.05 8.86
N PHE A 170 4.04 -6.32 8.91
CA PHE A 170 2.73 -6.84 8.50
C PHE A 170 2.31 -6.43 7.09
N MET A 171 3.16 -5.72 6.36
CA MET A 171 2.83 -5.23 5.01
C MET A 171 3.91 -5.63 4.01
N SER A 172 3.48 -5.93 2.78
CA SER A 172 4.42 -6.14 1.69
C SER A 172 5.16 -4.85 1.34
N GLU A 173 6.38 -4.97 0.82
CA GLU A 173 7.15 -3.83 0.30
C GLU A 173 6.32 -3.04 -0.74
N GLU A 174 5.60 -3.74 -1.62
CA GLU A 174 4.69 -3.13 -2.59
C GLU A 174 3.62 -2.27 -1.92
N SER A 175 2.98 -2.77 -0.86
CA SER A 175 1.93 -2.03 -0.15
C SER A 175 2.50 -0.80 0.55
N LEU A 176 3.72 -0.91 1.11
CA LEU A 176 4.42 0.21 1.75
C LEU A 176 4.71 1.34 0.77
N LEU A 177 5.25 0.99 -0.40
CA LEU A 177 5.55 1.95 -1.46
C LEU A 177 4.27 2.63 -1.97
N MET A 178 3.22 1.84 -2.21
CA MET A 178 1.94 2.36 -2.70
C MET A 178 1.22 3.22 -1.66
N MET A 179 1.36 2.93 -0.37
CA MET A 179 0.79 3.75 0.70
C MET A 179 1.50 5.09 0.82
N GLY A 180 2.83 5.12 0.58
CA GLY A 180 3.57 6.36 0.43
C GLY A 180 3.04 7.19 -0.74
N ALA A 181 2.86 6.58 -1.91
CA ALA A 181 2.27 7.29 -3.05
C ALA A 181 0.86 7.84 -2.77
N TRP A 182 0.01 7.06 -2.09
CA TRP A 182 -1.31 7.50 -1.65
C TRP A 182 -1.24 8.74 -0.75
N ALA A 183 -0.32 8.74 0.21
CA ALA A 183 -0.11 9.87 1.11
C ALA A 183 0.47 11.11 0.39
N TRP A 184 1.32 10.90 -0.62
CA TRP A 184 1.81 11.97 -1.49
C TRP A 184 0.67 12.57 -2.30
N PHE A 185 -0.11 11.75 -3.01
CA PHE A 185 -1.26 12.24 -3.80
C PHE A 185 -2.25 13.01 -2.95
N SER A 186 -2.45 12.62 -1.69
CA SER A 186 -3.33 13.31 -0.74
C SER A 186 -2.93 14.77 -0.47
N GLN A 187 -1.69 15.15 -0.77
CA GLN A 187 -1.14 16.49 -0.60
C GLN A 187 -1.08 17.29 -1.91
N HIS A 188 -1.50 16.70 -3.04
CA HIS A 188 -1.33 17.26 -4.39
C HIS A 188 -2.68 17.30 -5.15
N PRO A 189 -3.61 18.20 -4.77
CA PRO A 189 -4.99 18.24 -5.27
C PRO A 189 -5.14 18.46 -6.78
N GLU A 190 -4.12 19.01 -7.42
CA GLU A 190 -4.05 19.25 -8.86
C GLU A 190 -3.89 17.97 -9.71
N THR A 191 -3.51 16.86 -9.09
CA THR A 191 -3.16 15.62 -9.79
C THR A 191 -4.36 14.70 -10.04
N GLU A 192 -4.28 13.86 -11.08
CA GLU A 192 -5.29 12.82 -11.33
C GLU A 192 -5.37 11.79 -10.20
N GLY A 193 -4.25 11.49 -9.53
CA GLY A 193 -4.23 10.54 -8.42
C GLY A 193 -5.00 11.03 -7.19
N PHE A 194 -5.05 12.35 -6.96
CA PHE A 194 -5.87 12.95 -5.91
C PHE A 194 -7.37 12.79 -6.18
N LYS A 195 -7.82 12.96 -7.43
CA LYS A 195 -9.24 12.81 -7.81
C LYS A 195 -9.79 11.41 -7.54
N LEU A 196 -8.91 10.41 -7.42
CA LEU A 196 -9.30 9.03 -7.07
C LEU A 196 -9.51 8.85 -5.56
N LEU A 197 -9.05 9.76 -4.72
CA LEU A 197 -9.15 9.65 -3.27
C LEU A 197 -10.60 9.83 -2.83
N ARG A 198 -11.09 8.91 -2.01
CA ARG A 198 -12.31 9.15 -1.22
C ARG A 198 -12.02 10.01 0.00
N ARG A 199 -10.85 9.79 0.60
CA ARG A 199 -10.30 10.57 1.71
C ARG A 199 -8.79 10.54 1.61
N GLY A 200 -8.18 11.73 1.71
CA GLY A 200 -6.72 11.86 1.76
C GLY A 200 -6.14 11.43 3.10
N TRP A 201 -4.84 11.12 3.08
CA TRP A 201 -4.02 10.97 4.26
C TRP A 201 -3.95 12.26 5.08
N SER A 202 -3.85 12.14 6.40
CA SER A 202 -3.55 13.23 7.34
C SER A 202 -2.77 12.71 8.54
N THR A 203 -2.16 13.59 9.33
CA THR A 203 -1.37 13.21 10.52
C THR A 203 -2.18 12.54 11.63
N ASP A 204 -3.50 12.75 11.63
CA ASP A 204 -4.42 12.28 12.68
C ASP A 204 -5.17 11.01 12.30
N ILE A 205 -4.98 10.51 11.06
CA ILE A 205 -5.64 9.28 10.63
C ILE A 205 -5.07 8.07 11.39
N SER A 206 -5.93 7.16 11.86
CA SER A 206 -5.47 5.89 12.43
C SER A 206 -4.89 4.98 11.34
N ALA A 207 -3.94 4.10 11.69
CA ALA A 207 -3.37 3.12 10.75
C ALA A 207 -4.43 2.23 10.10
N ARG A 208 -5.42 1.78 10.88
CA ARG A 208 -6.54 0.98 10.36
C ARG A 208 -7.34 1.76 9.31
N ARG A 209 -7.70 3.00 9.61
CA ARG A 209 -8.46 3.82 8.67
C ARG A 209 -7.64 4.20 7.43
N ALA A 210 -6.35 4.47 7.58
CA ALA A 210 -5.44 4.72 6.46
C ALA A 210 -5.39 3.50 5.53
N LEU A 211 -5.28 2.30 6.08
CA LEU A 211 -5.27 1.06 5.29
C LEU A 211 -6.60 0.85 4.55
N ASP A 212 -7.74 1.14 5.20
CA ASP A 212 -9.06 1.06 4.55
C ASP A 212 -9.18 2.03 3.37
N GLU A 213 -8.79 3.30 3.55
CA GLU A 213 -8.83 4.32 2.48
C GLU A 213 -7.82 4.03 1.38
N PHE A 214 -6.62 3.61 1.74
CA PHE A 214 -5.60 3.16 0.80
C PHE A 214 -6.12 2.00 -0.07
N ASN A 215 -6.81 1.01 0.52
CA ASN A 215 -7.38 -0.11 -0.23
C ASN A 215 -8.55 0.31 -1.14
N VAL A 216 -9.33 1.32 -0.76
CA VAL A 216 -10.33 1.92 -1.65
C VAL A 216 -9.66 2.63 -2.82
N TRP A 217 -8.66 3.47 -2.54
CA TRP A 217 -7.88 4.17 -3.57
C TRP A 217 -7.20 3.18 -4.54
N ARG A 218 -6.58 2.12 -4.02
CA ARG A 218 -5.96 1.04 -4.83
C ARG A 218 -6.98 0.33 -5.72
N ARG A 219 -8.23 0.17 -5.30
CA ARG A 219 -9.30 -0.38 -6.15
C ARG A 219 -9.71 0.60 -7.25
N ARG A 220 -9.79 1.89 -6.94
CA ARG A 220 -10.06 2.96 -7.94
C ARG A 220 -8.93 3.09 -8.96
N LEU A 221 -7.68 2.90 -8.56
CA LEU A 221 -6.54 2.81 -9.49
C LEU A 221 -6.72 1.69 -10.53
N ARG A 222 -7.33 0.56 -10.16
CA ARG A 222 -7.63 -0.51 -11.11
C ARG A 222 -8.65 -0.09 -12.17
N LEU A 223 -9.53 0.87 -11.89
CA LEU A 223 -10.42 1.43 -12.91
C LEU A 223 -9.62 2.18 -13.98
N VAL A 224 -8.60 2.95 -13.58
CA VAL A 224 -7.67 3.61 -14.54
C VAL A 224 -6.98 2.56 -15.41
N ASP A 225 -6.53 1.46 -14.81
CA ASP A 225 -5.88 0.36 -15.53
C ASP A 225 -6.79 -0.35 -16.53
N VAL A 226 -8.10 -0.30 -16.34
CA VAL A 226 -9.07 -0.97 -17.23
C VAL A 226 -9.63 -0.01 -18.27
N LEU A 227 -10.01 1.19 -17.84
CA LEU A 227 -10.69 2.20 -18.65
C LEU A 227 -9.72 3.11 -19.41
N GLY A 228 -8.51 3.35 -18.90
CA GLY A 228 -7.60 4.36 -19.46
C GLY A 228 -8.31 5.71 -19.58
N PHE A 229 -8.38 6.26 -20.81
CA PHE A 229 -9.13 7.49 -21.12
C PHE A 229 -10.64 7.28 -21.31
N GLY A 230 -11.12 6.04 -21.27
CA GLY A 230 -12.53 5.67 -21.32
C GLY A 230 -12.87 4.64 -22.40
N LEU A 231 -14.11 4.18 -22.37
CA LEU A 231 -14.67 3.25 -23.35
C LEU A 231 -15.01 3.96 -24.66
N VAL A 232 -14.41 3.50 -25.76
CA VAL A 232 -14.66 4.05 -27.11
C VAL A 232 -16.06 3.68 -27.63
N ASP A 233 -16.56 2.49 -27.30
CA ASP A 233 -17.87 1.99 -27.74
C ASP A 233 -18.55 1.19 -26.61
N CYS A 234 -19.74 1.60 -26.21
CA CYS A 234 -20.56 0.92 -25.21
C CYS A 234 -21.52 -0.14 -25.78
N TRP A 235 -21.46 -0.38 -27.10
CA TRP A 235 -22.22 -1.31 -27.93
C TRP A 235 -23.76 -1.19 -27.88
N LEU A 236 -24.33 -0.70 -26.79
CA LEU A 236 -25.70 -0.22 -26.64
C LEU A 236 -25.71 1.31 -26.65
N GLN A 237 -26.79 1.87 -27.17
CA GLN A 237 -26.96 3.31 -27.26
C GLN A 237 -27.60 3.88 -25.99
N PRO A 238 -27.20 5.08 -25.55
CA PRO A 238 -27.99 5.81 -24.56
C PRO A 238 -29.41 6.03 -25.09
N GLY A 239 -30.37 6.23 -24.18
CA GLY A 239 -31.74 6.47 -24.59
C GLY A 239 -32.66 6.71 -23.41
N THR A 240 -33.96 6.76 -23.70
CA THR A 240 -34.99 6.96 -22.68
C THR A 240 -36.10 5.92 -22.82
N ALA A 241 -36.62 5.43 -21.70
CA ALA A 241 -37.78 4.56 -21.67
C ALA A 241 -38.58 4.79 -20.38
N ALA A 242 -39.92 4.84 -20.50
CA ALA A 242 -40.83 5.05 -19.38
C ALA A 242 -40.45 6.24 -18.46
N GLY A 243 -39.99 7.35 -19.06
CA GLY A 243 -39.57 8.55 -18.31
C GLY A 243 -38.23 8.44 -17.59
N LEU A 244 -37.45 7.38 -17.83
CA LEU A 244 -36.09 7.21 -17.32
C LEU A 244 -35.06 7.33 -18.44
N SER A 245 -33.92 7.95 -18.15
CA SER A 245 -32.78 8.07 -19.05
C SER A 245 -31.70 7.04 -18.72
N PHE A 246 -31.14 6.41 -19.74
CA PHE A 246 -30.07 5.42 -19.66
C PHE A 246 -28.78 6.02 -20.21
N VAL A 247 -27.83 6.29 -19.32
CA VAL A 247 -26.58 7.00 -19.63
C VAL A 247 -25.39 6.06 -19.41
N PRO A 248 -24.58 5.74 -20.44
CA PRO A 248 -23.44 4.84 -20.29
C PRO A 248 -22.34 5.47 -19.43
N LEU A 249 -21.76 4.67 -18.54
CA LEU A 249 -20.55 5.03 -17.79
C LEU A 249 -19.33 4.62 -18.62
N LYS A 250 -18.55 5.60 -19.07
CA LYS A 250 -17.44 5.39 -20.02
C LYS A 250 -16.08 5.63 -19.40
N THR A 251 -15.98 6.60 -18.49
CA THR A 251 -14.71 7.10 -17.94
C THR A 251 -14.60 6.77 -16.46
N VAL A 252 -13.38 6.86 -15.90
CA VAL A 252 -13.19 6.70 -14.45
C VAL A 252 -14.04 7.71 -13.67
N ALA A 253 -14.14 8.95 -14.14
CA ALA A 253 -14.96 9.99 -13.54
C ALA A 253 -16.44 9.60 -13.49
N ASP A 254 -16.99 9.01 -14.56
CA ASP A 254 -18.38 8.55 -14.59
C ASP A 254 -18.65 7.50 -13.49
N PHE A 255 -17.75 6.54 -13.33
CA PHE A 255 -17.87 5.49 -12.31
C PHE A 255 -17.75 6.05 -10.89
N LEU A 256 -16.82 6.98 -10.64
CA LEU A 256 -16.66 7.58 -9.31
C LEU A 256 -17.87 8.45 -8.95
N HIS A 257 -18.30 9.32 -9.87
CA HIS A 257 -19.46 10.19 -9.67
C HIS A 257 -20.73 9.37 -9.44
N GLU A 258 -20.99 8.35 -10.26
CA GLU A 258 -22.15 7.47 -10.07
C GLU A 258 -22.07 6.73 -8.73
N SER A 259 -20.89 6.26 -8.34
CA SER A 259 -20.68 5.56 -7.08
C SER A 259 -20.99 6.43 -5.87
N GLU A 260 -20.69 7.73 -5.94
CA GLU A 260 -20.98 8.73 -4.91
C GLU A 260 -22.47 9.04 -4.84
N CYS A 261 -23.10 9.37 -5.97
CA CYS A 261 -24.53 9.66 -6.04
C CYS A 261 -25.40 8.48 -5.57
N MET A 262 -24.97 7.25 -5.87
CA MET A 262 -25.71 6.03 -5.57
C MET A 262 -25.30 5.33 -4.27
N GLU A 263 -24.22 5.79 -3.61
CA GLU A 263 -23.57 5.13 -2.47
C GLU A 263 -23.38 3.62 -2.68
N ASN A 264 -22.91 3.24 -3.88
CA ASN A 264 -22.77 1.85 -4.29
C ASN A 264 -21.30 1.45 -4.48
N CYS A 265 -21.04 0.27 -5.06
CA CYS A 265 -19.67 -0.27 -5.20
C CYS A 265 -19.09 -0.11 -6.62
N LEU A 266 -19.58 0.85 -7.41
CA LEU A 266 -19.10 1.06 -8.79
C LEU A 266 -17.63 1.49 -8.84
N ASP A 267 -17.12 2.12 -7.79
CA ASP A 267 -15.71 2.46 -7.66
C ASP A 267 -14.77 1.24 -7.50
N GLN A 268 -15.32 0.02 -7.44
CA GLN A 268 -14.60 -1.25 -7.34
C GLN A 268 -14.83 -2.17 -8.57
N PHE A 269 -15.44 -1.66 -9.63
CA PHE A 269 -15.97 -2.46 -10.74
C PHE A 269 -14.96 -2.89 -11.80
N ALA A 270 -13.66 -2.67 -11.55
CA ALA A 270 -12.61 -2.87 -12.53
C ALA A 270 -12.50 -4.33 -13.03
N ASP A 271 -12.68 -5.31 -12.14
CA ASP A 271 -12.50 -6.72 -12.49
C ASP A 271 -13.56 -7.23 -13.48
N GLN A 272 -14.80 -6.74 -13.37
CA GLN A 272 -15.89 -7.03 -14.30
C GLN A 272 -15.62 -6.40 -15.68
N LEU A 273 -15.19 -5.13 -15.69
CA LEU A 273 -14.89 -4.38 -16.90
C LEU A 273 -13.68 -4.93 -17.67
N ARG A 274 -12.73 -5.57 -16.98
CA ARG A 274 -11.50 -6.09 -17.58
C ARG A 274 -11.73 -7.09 -18.71
N THR A 275 -12.87 -7.78 -18.70
CA THR A 275 -13.26 -8.72 -19.77
C THR A 275 -13.63 -8.01 -21.07
N GLY A 276 -14.02 -6.74 -21.00
CA GLY A 276 -14.57 -5.97 -22.12
C GLY A 276 -15.91 -6.50 -22.62
N ARG A 277 -16.61 -7.32 -21.81
CA ARG A 277 -17.91 -7.92 -22.14
C ARG A 277 -19.09 -7.22 -21.49
N ASN A 278 -18.82 -6.40 -20.48
CA ASN A 278 -19.84 -5.77 -19.67
C ASN A 278 -19.76 -4.25 -19.84
N VAL A 279 -20.93 -3.62 -19.88
CA VAL A 279 -21.08 -2.17 -19.89
C VAL A 279 -22.08 -1.79 -18.81
N VAL A 280 -21.86 -0.64 -18.19
CA VAL A 280 -22.70 -0.15 -17.10
C VAL A 280 -23.38 1.13 -17.54
N PHE A 281 -24.67 1.25 -17.23
CA PHE A 281 -25.45 2.46 -17.46
C PHE A 281 -25.98 2.98 -16.12
N SER A 282 -25.90 4.29 -15.94
CA SER A 282 -26.70 5.03 -14.97
C SER A 282 -28.13 5.12 -15.48
N ILE A 283 -29.10 4.91 -14.61
CA ILE A 283 -30.52 5.12 -14.86
C ILE A 283 -30.95 6.33 -14.04
N ARG A 284 -31.51 7.33 -14.72
CA ARG A 284 -31.84 8.63 -14.13
C ARG A 284 -33.30 9.02 -14.39
N ARG A 285 -33.88 9.78 -13.46
CA ARG A 285 -35.17 10.46 -13.61
C ARG A 285 -34.91 11.97 -13.53
N GLY A 286 -34.83 12.62 -14.68
CA GLY A 286 -34.21 13.95 -14.78
C GLY A 286 -32.77 13.89 -14.29
N GLU A 287 -32.38 14.79 -13.38
CA GLU A 287 -31.04 14.82 -12.76
C GLU A 287 -30.85 13.78 -11.65
N ARG A 288 -31.93 13.12 -11.19
CA ARG A 288 -31.84 12.18 -10.08
C ARG A 288 -31.38 10.80 -10.54
N HIS A 289 -30.32 10.29 -9.93
CA HIS A 289 -29.85 8.91 -10.11
C HIS A 289 -30.76 7.95 -9.36
N VAL A 290 -31.32 6.94 -10.04
CA VAL A 290 -32.30 6.01 -9.46
C VAL A 290 -31.81 4.57 -9.41
N ALA A 291 -31.00 4.14 -10.38
CA ALA A 291 -30.43 2.80 -10.43
C ALA A 291 -29.20 2.77 -11.35
N CYS A 292 -28.45 1.68 -11.30
CA CYS A 292 -27.42 1.35 -12.28
C CYS A 292 -27.73 -0.06 -12.83
N VAL A 293 -27.53 -0.23 -14.14
CA VAL A 293 -27.67 -1.53 -14.80
C VAL A 293 -26.35 -1.95 -15.42
N GLU A 294 -25.94 -3.18 -15.12
CA GLU A 294 -24.85 -3.86 -15.82
C GLU A 294 -25.45 -4.74 -16.89
N ILE A 295 -25.04 -4.49 -18.14
CA ILE A 295 -25.38 -5.33 -19.27
C ILE A 295 -24.13 -6.08 -19.71
N GLY A 296 -24.24 -7.40 -19.73
CA GLY A 296 -23.24 -8.32 -20.26
C GLY A 296 -23.75 -8.96 -21.55
N VAL A 297 -22.96 -9.89 -22.05
CA VAL A 297 -23.34 -10.75 -23.19
C VAL A 297 -24.04 -12.00 -22.66
N HIS A 298 -25.05 -12.49 -23.39
CA HIS A 298 -25.70 -13.77 -23.06
C HIS A 298 -24.70 -14.92 -23.25
N ASP A 299 -24.72 -15.89 -22.32
CA ASP A 299 -23.72 -16.97 -22.28
C ASP A 299 -23.81 -17.90 -23.51
N GLU A 300 -25.03 -18.15 -23.99
CA GLU A 300 -25.29 -19.05 -25.13
C GLU A 300 -25.38 -18.28 -26.46
N GLU A 301 -25.88 -17.04 -26.43
CA GLU A 301 -26.13 -16.24 -27.63
C GLU A 301 -25.41 -14.91 -27.49
N CYS A 302 -24.11 -14.92 -27.75
CA CYS A 302 -23.20 -13.78 -27.56
C CYS A 302 -23.62 -12.46 -28.28
N SER A 303 -24.56 -12.51 -29.23
CA SER A 303 -25.17 -11.32 -29.86
C SER A 303 -26.27 -10.65 -29.03
N MET A 304 -26.80 -11.34 -28.02
CA MET A 304 -27.92 -10.87 -27.20
C MET A 304 -27.41 -10.24 -25.90
N PRO A 305 -27.94 -9.05 -25.51
CA PRO A 305 -27.63 -8.46 -24.22
C PRO A 305 -28.31 -9.24 -23.09
N ASN A 306 -27.61 -9.37 -21.98
CA ASN A 306 -28.14 -9.95 -20.75
C ASN A 306 -28.01 -8.94 -19.60
N ILE A 307 -29.08 -8.73 -18.83
CA ILE A 307 -29.03 -7.94 -17.60
C ILE A 307 -28.30 -8.77 -16.55
N VAL A 308 -27.02 -8.47 -16.32
CA VAL A 308 -26.20 -9.15 -15.30
C VAL A 308 -26.69 -8.74 -13.91
N GLN A 309 -26.96 -7.45 -13.72
CA GLN A 309 -27.57 -6.92 -12.51
C GLN A 309 -28.22 -5.56 -12.73
N LEU A 310 -29.23 -5.29 -11.91
CA LEU A 310 -29.90 -4.00 -11.81
C LEU A 310 -30.01 -3.62 -10.33
N ARG A 311 -29.34 -2.54 -9.92
CA ARG A 311 -29.18 -2.15 -8.51
C ARG A 311 -29.61 -0.70 -8.30
N ALA A 312 -30.42 -0.47 -7.28
CA ALA A 312 -30.78 0.86 -6.80
C ALA A 312 -29.74 1.39 -5.80
N TYR A 313 -30.03 2.57 -5.23
CA TYR A 313 -29.23 3.22 -4.18
C TYR A 313 -28.78 2.23 -3.08
N ARG A 314 -27.51 2.31 -2.68
CA ARG A 314 -26.84 1.39 -1.73
C ARG A 314 -26.93 -0.09 -2.11
N ASN A 315 -26.84 -0.38 -3.41
CA ASN A 315 -26.92 -1.74 -3.97
C ASN A 315 -28.24 -2.48 -3.66
N ARG A 316 -29.32 -1.76 -3.35
CA ARG A 316 -30.64 -2.36 -3.11
C ARG A 316 -31.23 -2.94 -4.40
N ARG A 317 -32.26 -3.77 -4.26
CA ARG A 317 -33.02 -4.26 -5.42
C ARG A 317 -33.77 -3.08 -6.07
N ALA A 318 -33.71 -2.98 -7.39
CA ALA A 318 -34.48 -1.98 -8.12
C ALA A 318 -35.98 -2.30 -8.14
N GLY A 319 -36.81 -1.26 -8.17
CA GLY A 319 -38.27 -1.38 -8.23
C GLY A 319 -38.76 -1.95 -9.57
N PRO A 320 -40.01 -2.46 -9.63
CA PRO A 320 -40.59 -3.01 -10.85
C PRO A 320 -40.64 -2.01 -12.01
N ASP A 321 -40.87 -0.73 -11.71
CA ASP A 321 -40.88 0.36 -12.69
C ASP A 321 -39.53 0.50 -13.42
N VAL A 322 -38.43 0.42 -12.67
CA VAL A 322 -37.07 0.47 -13.23
C VAL A 322 -36.79 -0.78 -14.09
N TRP A 323 -37.24 -1.96 -13.65
CA TRP A 323 -37.12 -3.19 -14.46
C TRP A 323 -37.87 -3.08 -15.79
N GLN A 324 -39.13 -2.63 -15.74
CA GLN A 324 -39.95 -2.43 -16.94
C GLN A 324 -39.31 -1.43 -17.91
N ALA A 325 -38.84 -0.29 -17.39
CA ALA A 325 -38.12 0.70 -18.18
C ALA A 325 -36.85 0.11 -18.81
N THR A 326 -36.10 -0.73 -18.08
CA THR A 326 -34.86 -1.35 -18.57
C THR A 326 -35.15 -2.32 -19.71
N TYR A 327 -36.18 -3.18 -19.59
CA TYR A 327 -36.58 -4.07 -20.67
C TYR A 327 -37.11 -3.31 -21.88
N ALA A 328 -37.89 -2.24 -21.69
CA ALA A 328 -38.35 -1.39 -22.78
C ALA A 328 -37.19 -0.70 -23.52
N TRP A 329 -36.21 -0.17 -22.78
CA TRP A 329 -35.00 0.42 -23.36
C TRP A 329 -34.13 -0.60 -24.10
N LEU A 330 -33.99 -1.82 -23.58
CA LEU A 330 -33.29 -2.90 -24.28
C LEU A 330 -34.03 -3.33 -25.55
N GLY A 331 -35.36 -3.41 -25.50
CA GLY A 331 -36.20 -3.74 -26.65
C GLY A 331 -36.15 -2.70 -27.76
N SER A 332 -35.79 -1.45 -27.46
CA SER A 332 -35.60 -0.40 -28.46
C SER A 332 -34.20 -0.41 -29.10
N GLN A 333 -33.28 -1.27 -28.64
CA GLN A 333 -31.92 -1.32 -29.18
C GLN A 333 -31.90 -2.03 -30.53
N LYS A 334 -31.15 -1.47 -31.49
CA LYS A 334 -30.84 -2.17 -32.73
C LYS A 334 -29.68 -3.13 -32.48
N LEU A 335 -30.00 -4.39 -32.23
CA LEU A 335 -29.02 -5.44 -32.02
C LEU A 335 -28.41 -5.84 -33.37
N ALA A 336 -27.08 -5.80 -33.44
CA ALA A 336 -26.33 -6.30 -34.59
C ALA A 336 -25.49 -7.50 -34.13
N GLN A 337 -25.37 -8.52 -34.99
CA GLN A 337 -24.43 -9.61 -34.76
C GLN A 337 -23.02 -9.02 -34.64
N ARG A 338 -22.46 -9.08 -33.44
CA ARG A 338 -21.13 -8.55 -33.14
C ARG A 338 -20.16 -9.69 -32.92
N THR A 339 -19.02 -9.62 -33.59
CA THR A 339 -17.86 -10.41 -33.20
C THR A 339 -17.37 -9.87 -31.85
N LEU A 340 -17.68 -10.57 -30.76
CA LEU A 340 -17.20 -10.23 -29.42
C LEU A 340 -15.69 -10.48 -29.30
N ARG A 341 -14.87 -9.71 -30.00
CA ARG A 341 -13.47 -9.58 -29.60
C ARG A 341 -13.47 -8.84 -28.27
N PRO A 342 -12.77 -9.34 -27.22
CA PRO A 342 -12.63 -8.61 -25.97
C PRO A 342 -12.03 -7.24 -26.31
N ARG A 343 -12.88 -6.21 -26.30
CA ARG A 343 -12.49 -4.84 -26.63
C ARG A 343 -11.77 -4.28 -25.43
N ARG A 344 -10.50 -4.64 -25.33
CA ARG A 344 -9.58 -3.98 -24.43
C ARG A 344 -9.42 -2.55 -24.95
N VAL A 345 -9.51 -1.57 -24.06
CA VAL A 345 -8.93 -0.24 -24.30
C VAL A 345 -7.54 -0.48 -24.89
N GLN A 346 -7.21 0.24 -25.97
CA GLN A 346 -5.97 0.01 -26.69
C GLN A 346 -4.82 0.02 -25.68
N SER A 347 -3.96 -1.00 -25.73
CA SER A 347 -2.94 -1.16 -24.68
C SER A 347 -2.08 0.09 -24.53
N ALA A 348 -1.84 0.81 -25.63
CA ALA A 348 -1.15 2.09 -25.66
C ALA A 348 -1.89 3.19 -24.84
N GLN A 349 -3.21 3.33 -25.01
CA GLN A 349 -4.00 4.33 -24.27
C GLN A 349 -3.99 4.07 -22.75
N ARG A 350 -4.03 2.80 -22.34
CA ARG A 350 -3.91 2.44 -20.92
C ARG A 350 -2.54 2.75 -20.35
N SER A 351 -1.49 2.42 -21.10
CA SER A 351 -0.12 2.78 -20.70
C SER A 351 0.05 4.30 -20.58
N LEU A 352 -0.52 5.08 -21.51
CA LEU A 352 -0.44 6.54 -21.48
C LEU A 352 -1.24 7.13 -20.31
N ALA A 353 -2.46 6.67 -20.06
CA ALA A 353 -3.26 7.10 -18.90
C ALA A 353 -2.55 6.78 -17.59
N ARG A 354 -1.93 5.59 -17.50
CA ARG A 354 -1.13 5.21 -16.36
C ARG A 354 0.11 6.10 -16.21
N GLN A 355 0.80 6.41 -17.30
CA GLN A 355 1.94 7.32 -17.27
C GLN A 355 1.50 8.70 -16.76
N GLN A 356 0.45 9.29 -17.31
CA GLN A 356 -0.08 10.59 -16.87
C GLN A 356 -0.45 10.61 -15.39
N LEU A 357 -1.04 9.53 -14.89
CA LEU A 357 -1.38 9.38 -13.48
C LEU A 357 -0.16 9.39 -12.57
N TRP A 358 0.88 8.59 -12.90
CA TRP A 358 2.01 8.36 -11.99
C TRP A 358 3.19 9.31 -12.20
N GLN A 359 3.26 9.99 -13.35
CA GLN A 359 4.40 10.83 -13.72
C GLN A 359 4.71 11.92 -12.66
N PRO A 360 3.75 12.70 -12.13
CA PRO A 360 4.05 13.73 -11.13
C PRO A 360 4.70 13.15 -9.85
N TYR A 361 4.23 11.97 -9.44
CA TYR A 361 4.80 11.28 -8.29
C TYR A 361 6.22 10.77 -8.57
N LEU A 362 6.42 10.17 -9.74
CA LEU A 362 7.73 9.65 -10.16
C LEU A 362 8.78 10.76 -10.30
N GLU A 363 8.37 11.95 -10.76
CA GLU A 363 9.23 13.13 -10.84
C GLU A 363 9.66 13.61 -9.46
N THR A 364 8.76 13.56 -8.47
CA THR A 364 9.09 13.97 -7.10
C THR A 364 10.14 13.07 -6.44
N ILE A 365 10.10 11.77 -6.74
CA ILE A 365 11.06 10.81 -6.18
C ILE A 365 12.24 10.53 -7.11
N ALA A 366 12.37 11.29 -8.20
CA ALA A 366 13.39 11.04 -9.22
C ALA A 366 14.81 11.09 -8.62
N GLY A 367 15.67 10.17 -9.04
CA GLY A 367 17.03 10.04 -8.53
C GLY A 367 17.14 9.40 -7.13
N SER A 368 16.04 9.02 -6.51
CA SER A 368 16.05 8.23 -5.27
C SER A 368 16.15 6.73 -5.52
N ASP A 369 16.55 5.97 -4.50
CA ASP A 369 16.56 4.50 -4.53
C ASP A 369 15.17 3.86 -4.74
N LEU A 370 14.10 4.63 -4.52
CA LEU A 370 12.72 4.16 -4.72
C LEU A 370 12.28 4.24 -6.18
N GLU A 371 12.83 5.17 -6.97
CA GLU A 371 12.37 5.43 -8.33
C GLU A 371 12.40 4.16 -9.20
N PRO A 372 13.50 3.38 -9.28
CA PRO A 372 13.54 2.21 -10.15
C PRO A 372 12.51 1.15 -9.75
N LYS A 373 12.29 0.96 -8.44
CA LYS A 373 11.32 0.01 -7.90
C LYS A 373 9.89 0.42 -8.23
N LEU A 374 9.56 1.69 -7.99
CA LEU A 374 8.23 2.24 -8.24
C LEU A 374 7.95 2.35 -9.73
N ARG A 375 8.90 2.79 -10.56
CA ARG A 375 8.75 2.79 -12.02
C ARG A 375 8.48 1.38 -12.56
N ALA A 376 9.19 0.37 -12.07
CA ALA A 376 8.97 -1.02 -12.44
C ALA A 376 7.61 -1.55 -11.96
N LEU A 377 7.18 -1.19 -10.74
CA LEU A 377 5.90 -1.59 -10.18
C LEU A 377 4.72 -0.95 -10.92
N LEU A 378 4.83 0.35 -11.19
CA LEU A 378 3.73 1.18 -11.68
C LEU A 378 3.63 1.08 -13.20
N LEU A 379 4.71 1.33 -13.95
CA LEU A 379 4.60 1.50 -15.40
C LEU A 379 4.71 0.19 -16.20
N LEU A 380 5.33 -0.85 -15.64
CA LEU A 380 5.46 -2.11 -16.36
C LEU A 380 4.15 -2.93 -16.28
N PRO A 381 3.74 -3.59 -17.38
CA PRO A 381 2.62 -4.49 -17.34
C PRO A 381 2.91 -5.62 -16.35
N ALA A 382 2.05 -5.79 -15.35
CA ALA A 382 2.18 -6.86 -14.36
C ALA A 382 2.40 -8.19 -15.08
N LYS A 383 3.55 -8.83 -14.87
CA LYS A 383 3.81 -10.17 -15.41
C LYS A 383 2.65 -11.07 -15.00
N LYS A 384 2.01 -11.74 -15.97
CA LYS A 384 0.74 -12.49 -15.86
C LYS A 384 0.62 -13.48 -14.68
N GLY A 385 1.71 -13.77 -13.95
CA GLY A 385 1.75 -14.73 -12.85
C GLY A 385 1.40 -14.21 -11.44
N ARG A 386 1.31 -12.90 -11.17
CA ARG A 386 1.15 -12.40 -9.77
C ARG A 386 -0.29 -12.31 -9.25
N LEU A 387 -1.30 -12.26 -10.12
CA LEU A 387 -2.69 -11.97 -9.72
C LEU A 387 -3.46 -13.15 -9.09
N ARG A 388 -2.89 -14.36 -9.03
CA ARG A 388 -3.56 -15.52 -8.41
C ARG A 388 -3.59 -15.48 -6.88
N ARG A 389 -2.74 -14.66 -6.23
CA ARG A 389 -2.62 -14.62 -4.76
C ARG A 389 -3.60 -13.68 -4.06
N ASP A 390 -3.99 -12.56 -4.68
CA ASP A 390 -4.86 -11.57 -4.02
C ASP A 390 -6.34 -11.99 -4.00
N THR A 391 -6.78 -12.88 -4.90
CA THR A 391 -8.15 -13.41 -4.89
C THR A 391 -8.40 -14.45 -3.79
N ALA A 392 -7.35 -15.11 -3.28
CA ALA A 392 -7.48 -16.09 -2.20
C ALA A 392 -7.82 -15.45 -0.83
N GLY A 393 -7.61 -14.13 -0.67
CA GLY A 393 -7.96 -13.39 0.55
C GLY A 393 -9.42 -12.94 0.64
N ALA A 394 -10.19 -13.03 -0.47
CA ALA A 394 -11.59 -12.60 -0.52
C ALA A 394 -12.60 -13.74 -0.28
N GLU A 395 -12.15 -15.00 -0.18
CA GLU A 395 -13.02 -16.18 0.03
C GLU A 395 -13.44 -16.44 1.49
N LEU A 396 -13.05 -15.59 2.44
CA LEU A 396 -13.41 -15.73 3.87
C LEU A 396 -14.62 -14.90 4.33
N GLN A 397 -15.51 -14.50 3.41
CA GLN A 397 -16.87 -14.08 3.79
C GLN A 397 -17.90 -14.95 3.06
N GLY A 398 -18.45 -15.89 3.82
CA GLY A 398 -19.35 -16.94 3.36
C GLY A 398 -20.56 -16.41 2.59
N LYS A 399 -20.65 -16.84 1.33
CA LYS A 399 -21.92 -17.18 0.70
C LYS A 399 -21.78 -18.61 0.18
N PRO A 400 -22.60 -19.57 0.66
CA PRO A 400 -22.64 -20.88 0.03
C PRO A 400 -23.12 -20.71 -1.42
N ALA A 401 -22.39 -21.33 -2.35
CA ALA A 401 -22.79 -21.40 -3.75
C ALA A 401 -24.22 -21.98 -3.84
N PRO A 402 -25.11 -21.45 -4.69
CA PRO A 402 -26.43 -22.04 -4.88
C PRO A 402 -26.26 -23.48 -5.38
N ARG A 403 -26.80 -24.43 -4.62
CA ARG A 403 -26.94 -25.83 -5.04
C ARG A 403 -27.65 -25.86 -6.39
N ARG A 404 -26.94 -26.31 -7.43
CA ARG A 404 -27.55 -26.65 -8.72
C ARG A 404 -28.59 -27.74 -8.47
N VAL A 405 -29.87 -27.37 -8.51
CA VAL A 405 -30.96 -28.33 -8.65
C VAL A 405 -30.85 -28.89 -10.06
N ARG A 406 -30.44 -30.15 -10.18
CA ARG A 406 -30.58 -30.92 -11.42
C ARG A 406 -32.06 -31.11 -11.66
N THR A 407 -32.63 -30.36 -12.60
CA THR A 407 -33.89 -30.71 -13.25
C THR A 407 -33.67 -31.99 -14.04
N LEU A 408 -34.30 -33.08 -13.60
CA LEU A 408 -34.43 -34.31 -14.39
C LEU A 408 -35.50 -34.09 -15.47
N PRO A 409 -35.35 -34.68 -16.67
CA PRO A 409 -36.31 -34.52 -17.74
C PRO A 409 -37.62 -35.26 -17.43
N ILE A 410 -38.72 -34.54 -17.65
CA ILE A 410 -40.10 -35.03 -17.60
C ILE A 410 -40.30 -35.98 -18.78
N GLY A 411 -40.57 -37.25 -18.51
CA GLY A 411 -40.98 -38.19 -19.54
C GLY A 411 -40.75 -39.65 -19.17
N GLN A 412 -41.55 -40.21 -18.26
CA GLN A 412 -41.91 -41.64 -18.33
C GLN A 412 -43.18 -41.90 -17.52
N GLN A 413 -44.22 -42.32 -18.23
CA GLN A 413 -45.43 -42.91 -17.68
C GLN A 413 -45.07 -44.23 -17.00
N VAL A 414 -45.62 -44.47 -15.81
CA VAL A 414 -45.93 -45.83 -15.36
C VAL A 414 -47.33 -45.82 -14.76
N SER A 415 -48.17 -46.65 -15.36
CA SER A 415 -49.55 -46.93 -14.96
C SER A 415 -49.59 -48.04 -13.90
N ALA A 416 -50.62 -47.95 -13.05
CA ALA A 416 -51.29 -49.01 -12.28
C ALA A 416 -50.50 -49.77 -11.19
N ALA A 417 -50.97 -49.64 -9.93
CA ALA A 417 -51.73 -50.72 -9.27
C ALA A 417 -52.23 -50.31 -7.86
N SER A 418 -53.57 -50.26 -7.74
CA SER A 418 -54.40 -50.85 -6.67
C SER A 418 -53.74 -51.34 -5.37
N ARG A 419 -54.22 -50.78 -4.24
CA ARG A 419 -54.62 -51.40 -2.94
C ARG A 419 -54.60 -50.25 -1.91
N GLY A 420 -55.67 -49.82 -1.23
CA GLY A 420 -56.83 -50.55 -0.70
C GLY A 420 -56.57 -50.89 0.76
N LYS A 421 -57.08 -50.05 1.70
CA LYS A 421 -57.54 -50.35 3.10
C LYS A 421 -57.43 -49.09 4.02
N THR A 422 -58.58 -48.52 4.43
CA THR A 422 -59.17 -48.53 5.81
C THR A 422 -58.27 -47.95 6.90
N ARG A 423 -58.56 -46.82 7.56
CA ARG A 423 -59.65 -46.39 8.49
C ARG A 423 -59.12 -46.43 9.95
N ALA A 424 -59.38 -45.35 10.70
CA ALA A 424 -59.23 -45.14 12.16
C ALA A 424 -57.77 -45.08 12.66
N ASP A 425 -57.34 -44.14 13.51
CA ASP A 425 -57.98 -43.14 14.37
C ASP A 425 -57.24 -41.79 14.29
#